data_AF-D0SLB2-F1
#
_entry.id   AF-D0SLB2-F1
#
_cell.length_a   1.000
_cell.length_b   1.000
_cell.length_c   1.000
_cell.angle_alpha   90.00
_cell.angle_beta   90.00
_cell.angle_gamma   90.00
#
_symmetry.space_group_name_H-M   'P 1'
#
loop_
_entity.id
_entity.type
_entity.pdbx_description
1 polymer ?
#
loop_
_entity_poly.entity_id
_entity_poly.type
_entity_poly.pdbx_seq_one_letter_code
_entity_poly.pdbx_strand_id
1 'polypeptide(L)' 'MSIKSIRNDDDLTNAFIRLESIFQADKGTSEAEEMEILVDLIEAYEDEYYPIKCKP' A
#
# COMPACT_ATOMS: atom_id res chain seq x y z
N MET A 1 -8.68 -12.83 1.86
CA MET A 1 -7.22 -12.61 1.96
C MET A 1 -6.85 -12.27 3.40
N SER A 2 -5.61 -12.48 3.80
CA SER A 2 -5.05 -11.95 5.06
C SER A 2 -4.10 -10.81 4.74
N ILE A 3 -4.63 -9.60 4.65
CA ILE A 3 -3.82 -8.39 4.43
C ILE A 3 -3.16 -8.02 5.76
N LYS A 4 -1.83 -7.82 5.74
CA LYS A 4 -1.05 -7.42 6.92
C LYS A 4 -0.95 -5.90 7.01
N SER A 5 -0.99 -5.38 8.23
CA SER A 5 -0.63 -3.99 8.52
C SER A 5 0.85 -3.74 8.23
N ILE A 6 1.19 -2.56 7.72
CA ILE A 6 2.57 -2.11 7.51
C ILE A 6 3.08 -1.47 8.81
N ARG A 7 4.19 -1.98 9.37
CA ARG A 7 4.74 -1.52 10.67
C ARG A 7 6.20 -1.12 10.62
N ASN A 8 6.86 -1.34 9.50
CA ASN A 8 8.28 -1.09 9.28
C ASN A 8 8.54 -1.07 7.75
N ASP A 9 9.76 -0.71 7.39
CA ASP A 9 10.16 -0.54 5.99
C ASP A 9 10.22 -1.86 5.19
N ASP A 10 10.45 -3.01 5.86
CA ASP A 10 10.35 -4.32 5.22
C ASP A 10 8.90 -4.65 4.84
N ASP A 11 7.94 -4.37 5.73
CA ASP A 11 6.51 -4.52 5.43
C ASP A 11 6.10 -3.57 4.30
N LEU A 12 6.61 -2.32 4.30
CA LEU A 12 6.34 -1.34 3.25
C LEU A 12 6.88 -1.81 1.90
N THR A 13 8.10 -2.32 1.88
CA THR A 13 8.73 -2.87 0.65
C THR A 13 7.93 -4.06 0.11
N ASN A 14 7.50 -4.97 0.98
CA ASN A 14 6.65 -6.10 0.58
C ASN A 14 5.28 -5.65 0.07
N ALA A 15 4.69 -4.61 0.68
CA ALA A 15 3.45 -4.02 0.21
C ALA A 15 3.58 -3.44 -1.20
N PHE A 16 4.69 -2.74 -1.50
CA PHE A 16 4.98 -2.27 -2.86
C PHE A 16 5.16 -3.41 -3.86
N ILE A 17 5.96 -4.44 -3.53
CA ILE A 17 6.15 -5.61 -4.40
C ILE A 17 4.80 -6.29 -4.71
N ARG A 18 3.93 -6.41 -3.70
CA ARG A 18 2.60 -6.99 -3.90
C ARG A 18 1.73 -6.09 -4.76
N LEU A 19 1.72 -4.79 -4.47
CA LEU A 19 0.96 -3.79 -5.21
C LEU A 19 1.33 -3.79 -6.68
N GLU A 20 2.63 -3.81 -7.03
CA GLU A 20 3.11 -3.89 -8.42
C GLU A 20 2.56 -5.11 -9.15
N SER A 21 2.45 -6.26 -8.46
CA SER A 21 1.92 -7.49 -9.05
C SER A 21 0.42 -7.44 -9.35
N ILE A 22 -0.36 -6.58 -8.68
CA ILE A 22 -1.82 -6.51 -8.81
C ILE A 22 -2.33 -5.13 -9.27
N PHE A 23 -1.42 -4.21 -9.60
CA PHE A 23 -1.75 -2.84 -9.97
C PHE A 23 -2.64 -2.74 -11.22
N GLN A 24 -2.59 -3.76 -12.09
CA GLN A 24 -3.42 -3.87 -13.30
C GLN A 24 -4.60 -4.84 -13.14
N ALA A 25 -4.95 -5.23 -11.92
CA ALA A 25 -6.07 -6.13 -11.67
C ALA A 25 -7.38 -5.56 -12.24
N ASP A 26 -8.15 -6.41 -12.91
CA ASP A 26 -9.45 -6.03 -13.44
C ASP A 26 -10.41 -5.66 -12.32
N LYS A 27 -11.25 -4.65 -12.57
CA LYS A 27 -12.25 -4.19 -11.61
C LYS A 27 -13.21 -5.31 -11.23
N GLY A 28 -13.52 -5.41 -9.93
CA GLY A 28 -14.42 -6.43 -9.38
C GLY A 28 -13.75 -7.77 -9.10
N THR A 29 -12.44 -7.90 -9.31
CA THR A 29 -11.65 -9.04 -8.83
C THR A 29 -11.23 -8.82 -7.38
N SER A 30 -10.94 -9.91 -6.65
CA SER A 30 -10.36 -9.81 -5.31
C SER A 30 -9.00 -9.12 -5.29
N GLU A 31 -8.26 -9.19 -6.40
CA GLU A 31 -6.97 -8.51 -6.55
C GLU A 31 -7.14 -6.99 -6.65
N ALA A 32 -8.20 -6.51 -7.30
CA ALA A 32 -8.52 -5.08 -7.31
C ALA A 32 -8.91 -4.57 -5.92
N GLU A 33 -9.69 -5.34 -5.16
CA GLU A 33 -10.00 -5.02 -3.75
C GLU A 33 -8.73 -5.00 -2.88
N GLU A 34 -7.82 -5.96 -3.09
CA GLU A 34 -6.52 -5.99 -2.40
C GLU A 34 -5.65 -4.78 -2.74
N MET A 35 -5.61 -4.40 -4.03
CA MET A 35 -4.88 -3.24 -4.50
C MET A 35 -5.34 -1.96 -3.81
N GLU A 36 -6.66 -1.74 -3.72
CA GLU A 36 -7.22 -0.56 -3.03
C GLU A 36 -6.79 -0.52 -1.55
N ILE A 37 -6.89 -1.65 -0.85
CA ILE A 37 -6.50 -1.73 0.57
C ILE A 37 -4.99 -1.51 0.74
N LEU A 38 -4.15 -2.04 -0.14
CA LEU A 38 -2.69 -1.83 -0.07
C LEU A 38 -2.31 -0.36 -0.24
N VAL A 39 -2.97 0.35 -1.16
CA VAL A 39 -2.74 1.79 -1.35
C VAL A 39 -3.07 2.56 -0.06
N ASP A 40 -4.22 2.31 0.56
CA ASP A 40 -4.61 2.96 1.82
C ASP A 40 -3.60 2.69 2.95
N LEU A 41 -3.10 1.45 3.06
CA LEU A 41 -2.12 1.08 4.08
C LEU A 41 -0.75 1.72 3.86
N ILE A 42 -0.31 1.82 2.60
CA ILE A 42 0.94 2.47 2.23
C ILE A 42 0.85 3.98 2.54
N GLU A 43 -0.24 4.63 2.13
CA GLU A 43 -0.46 6.07 2.39
C GLU A 43 -0.44 6.36 3.89
N ALA A 44 -1.15 5.56 4.70
CA ALA A 44 -1.17 5.73 6.16
C ALA A 44 0.23 5.60 6.79
N TYR A 45 1.05 4.67 6.31
CA TYR A 45 2.43 4.52 6.78
C TYR A 45 3.30 5.70 6.32
N GLU A 46 3.21 6.10 5.06
CA GLU A 46 3.99 7.22 4.53
C GLU A 46 3.65 8.55 5.23
N ASP A 47 2.39 8.80 5.59
CA ASP A 47 1.99 10.02 6.31
C ASP A 47 2.56 10.04 7.74
N GLU A 48 2.63 8.88 8.41
CA GLU A 48 3.21 8.75 9.75
C GLU A 48 4.74 8.89 9.74
N TYR A 49 5.43 8.23 8.82
CA TYR A 49 6.89 8.07 8.85
C TYR A 49 7.65 8.96 7.85
N TYR A 50 7.02 9.34 6.74
CA TYR A 50 7.59 10.15 5.65
C TYR A 50 6.73 11.38 5.29
N PRO A 51 6.32 12.21 6.27
CA PRO A 51 5.42 13.33 6.00
C PRO A 51 6.04 14.29 4.98
N ILE A 52 5.31 14.56 3.89
CA ILE A 52 5.74 15.51 2.86
C ILE A 52 5.68 16.91 3.47
N LYS A 53 6.82 17.40 3.96
CA LYS A 53 6.94 18.78 4.42
C LYS A 53 6.94 19.71 3.21
N CYS A 54 5.77 20.25 2.87
CA CYS A 54 5.69 21.41 2.00
C CYS A 54 6.44 22.57 2.69
N LYS A 55 7.64 22.91 2.19
CA LYS A 55 8.33 24.13 2.64
C LYS A 55 7.57 25.34 2.06
N PRO A 56 7.37 26.41 2.86
CA PRO A 56 6.69 27.62 2.42
C PRO A 56 7.43 28.34 1.29
#